data_AF-A0A924GS46-F1
#
_entry.id   AF-A0A924GS46-F1
#
_cell.length_a   1.000
_cell.length_b   1.000
_cell.length_c   1.000
_cell.angle_alpha   90.00
_cell.angle_beta   90.00
_cell.angle_gamma   90.00
#
_symmetry.space_group_name_H-M   'P 1'
#
loop_
_entity.id
_entity.type
_entity.pdbx_description
1 polymer ?
#
loop_
_entity_poly.entity_id
_entity_poly.type
_entity_poly.pdbx_seq_one_letter_code
_entity_poly.pdbx_strand_id
1 'polypeptide(L)'
;MTQLLYQAGERPFKVLGIQQIAIGGTSKDRLRTLWVDMLGLEVTGNFVSERENVDEDICAIGSGPFKVEVDLMQPIDPEKKPAVQQTPLNHVGLWIDDLPAAVDWLTQKGVRFAP
;
A
#
# COMPACT_ATOMS: atom_id res chain seq x y z
N MET A 1 -39.36 2.19 -11.22
CA MET A 1 -37.95 1.76 -11.29
C MET A 1 -37.69 0.86 -10.10
N THR A 2 -37.72 -0.45 -10.32
CA THR A 2 -37.65 -1.47 -9.27
C THR A 2 -36.19 -1.66 -8.87
N GLN A 3 -35.87 -1.34 -7.62
CA GLN A 3 -34.58 -1.59 -7.02
C GLN A 3 -34.43 -3.11 -6.84
N LEU A 4 -33.61 -3.73 -7.70
CA LEU A 4 -33.22 -5.14 -7.55
C LEU A 4 -32.41 -5.28 -6.27
N LEU A 5 -33.04 -5.77 -5.20
CA LEU A 5 -32.35 -6.21 -3.99
C LEU A 5 -31.52 -7.44 -4.35
N TYR A 6 -30.21 -7.27 -4.36
CA TYR A 6 -29.27 -8.37 -4.53
C TYR A 6 -29.34 -9.27 -3.29
N GLN A 7 -30.00 -10.43 -3.39
CA GLN A 7 -29.86 -11.50 -2.39
C GLN A 7 -28.48 -12.13 -2.57
N ALA A 8 -27.46 -11.56 -1.91
CA ALA A 8 -26.21 -12.28 -1.73
C ALA A 8 -26.50 -13.51 -0.85
N GLY A 9 -26.22 -14.71 -1.36
CA GLY A 9 -26.26 -15.93 -0.55
C GLY A 9 -25.38 -15.79 0.70
N GLU A 10 -25.72 -16.51 1.77
CA GLU A 10 -24.92 -16.48 3.02
C GLU A 10 -23.47 -16.85 2.72
N ARG A 11 -22.54 -15.95 3.05
CA ARG A 11 -21.11 -16.19 2.85
C ARG A 11 -20.65 -17.24 3.88
N PRO A 12 -20.03 -18.36 3.48
CA PRO A 12 -19.56 -19.39 4.41
C PRO A 12 -18.25 -18.99 5.14
N PHE A 13 -17.87 -17.72 5.10
CA PHE A 13 -16.63 -17.18 5.65
C PHE A 13 -16.80 -15.72 6.09
N LYS A 14 -15.86 -15.26 6.92
CA LYS A 14 -15.74 -13.85 7.32
C LYS A 14 -14.40 -13.30 6.84
N VAL A 15 -14.41 -12.10 6.30
CA VAL A 15 -13.18 -11.31 6.10
C VAL A 15 -12.84 -10.68 7.45
N LEU A 16 -11.64 -10.94 7.96
CA LEU A 16 -11.23 -10.54 9.30
C LEU A 16 -10.44 -9.22 9.34
N GLY A 17 -9.83 -8.85 8.22
CA GLY A 17 -9.00 -7.67 8.10
C GLY A 17 -8.26 -7.62 6.78
N ILE A 18 -7.34 -6.67 6.66
CA ILE A 18 -6.37 -6.56 5.56
C ILE A 18 -5.15 -7.37 5.98
N GLN A 19 -4.62 -8.19 5.07
CA GLN A 19 -3.35 -8.89 5.30
C GLN A 19 -2.20 -8.24 4.54
N GLN A 20 -2.43 -7.78 3.30
CA GLN A 20 -1.42 -7.10 2.49
C GLN A 20 -2.04 -6.03 1.60
N ILE A 21 -1.22 -5.04 1.23
CA ILE A 21 -1.46 -4.10 0.13
C ILE A 21 -0.19 -3.98 -0.71
N ALA A 22 -0.34 -3.83 -2.01
CA ALA A 22 0.79 -3.63 -2.92
C ALA A 22 0.68 -2.24 -3.58
N ILE A 23 1.76 -1.49 -3.55
CA ILE A 23 1.84 -0.12 -4.05
C ILE A 23 2.93 -0.05 -5.11
N GLY A 24 2.51 0.22 -6.34
CA GLY A 24 3.40 0.37 -7.47
C GLY A 24 3.86 1.81 -7.69
N GLY A 25 5.12 1.97 -8.05
CA GLY A 25 5.69 3.24 -8.50
C GLY A 25 6.77 3.03 -9.55
N THR A 26 7.13 4.09 -10.28
CA THR A 26 8.26 4.04 -11.22
C THR A 26 9.62 4.02 -10.52
N SER A 27 9.66 4.32 -9.22
CA SER A 27 10.86 4.33 -8.39
C SER A 27 10.50 3.90 -6.98
N LYS A 28 11.08 2.78 -6.53
CA LYS A 28 10.93 2.26 -5.18
C LYS A 28 11.53 3.20 -4.15
N ASP A 29 12.62 3.91 -4.47
CA ASP A 29 13.23 4.91 -3.56
C ASP A 29 12.25 6.02 -3.17
N ARG A 30 11.42 6.50 -4.11
CA ARG A 30 10.38 7.49 -3.80
C ARG A 30 9.29 6.92 -2.90
N LEU A 31 8.94 5.64 -3.09
CA LEU A 31 8.01 4.95 -2.20
C LEU A 31 8.61 4.80 -0.81
N ARG A 32 9.87 4.35 -0.68
CA ARG A 32 10.60 4.22 0.59
C ARG A 32 10.65 5.55 1.34
N THR A 33 10.93 6.64 0.63
CA THR A 33 10.98 8.00 1.22
C THR A 33 9.70 8.32 1.99
N LEU A 34 8.53 7.98 1.44
CA LEU A 34 7.26 8.22 2.12
C LEU A 34 6.96 7.12 3.15
N TRP A 35 6.93 5.86 2.72
CA TRP A 35 6.40 4.76 3.51
C TRP A 35 7.34 4.32 4.64
N VAL A 36 8.64 4.30 4.39
CA VAL A 36 9.65 3.87 5.37
C VAL A 36 10.15 5.07 6.15
N ASP A 37 10.70 6.08 5.47
CA ASP A 37 11.45 7.14 6.16
C ASP A 37 10.54 8.15 6.88
N MET A 38 9.34 8.42 6.33
CA MET A 38 8.40 9.39 6.91
C MET A 38 7.29 8.73 7.73
N LEU A 39 6.68 7.65 7.22
CA LEU A 39 5.59 6.94 7.89
C LEU A 39 6.06 5.81 8.82
N GLY A 40 7.35 5.46 8.80
CA GLY A 40 7.97 4.58 9.78
C GLY A 40 7.64 3.09 9.61
N LEU A 41 7.24 2.65 8.42
CA LEU A 41 7.05 1.22 8.18
C LEU A 41 8.36 0.44 8.29
N GLU A 42 8.30 -0.74 8.88
CA GLU A 42 9.45 -1.63 9.04
C GLU A 42 9.71 -2.38 7.73
N VAL A 43 10.91 -2.28 7.15
CA VAL A 43 11.31 -3.14 6.02
C VAL A 43 11.67 -4.52 6.57
N THR A 44 10.90 -5.53 6.20
CA THR A 44 11.07 -6.91 6.67
C THR A 44 11.71 -7.83 5.62
N GLY A 45 11.78 -7.40 4.37
CA GLY A 45 12.38 -8.20 3.30
C GLY A 45 12.46 -7.45 1.97
N ASN A 46 12.99 -8.15 0.97
CA ASN A 46 13.03 -7.73 -0.42
C ASN A 46 12.79 -8.95 -1.31
N PHE A 47 12.08 -8.75 -2.42
CA PHE A 47 11.81 -9.78 -3.40
C PHE A 47 12.01 -9.23 -4.81
N VAL A 48 12.61 -10.04 -5.69
CA VAL A 48 12.85 -9.68 -7.09
C VAL A 48 12.44 -10.84 -7.96
N SER A 49 11.62 -10.57 -8.98
CA SER A 49 11.16 -11.56 -9.94
C SER A 49 11.15 -11.00 -11.35
N GLU A 50 12.04 -11.52 -12.20
CA GLU A 50 12.03 -11.22 -13.64
C GLU A 50 10.74 -11.66 -14.32
N ARG A 51 10.14 -12.77 -13.86
CA ARG A 51 8.89 -13.31 -14.42
C ARG A 51 7.71 -12.37 -14.17
N GLU A 52 7.65 -11.79 -12.98
CA GLU A 52 6.59 -10.84 -12.59
C GLU A 52 6.97 -9.38 -12.91
N ASN A 53 8.16 -9.16 -13.49
CA ASN A 53 8.72 -7.83 -13.77
C ASN A 53 8.69 -6.90 -12.54
N VAL A 54 9.15 -7.39 -11.38
CA VAL A 54 9.07 -6.64 -10.11
C VAL A 54 10.34 -6.74 -9.29
N ASP A 55 10.71 -5.61 -8.69
CA ASP A 55 11.62 -5.50 -7.56
C ASP A 55 10.87 -4.77 -6.44
N GLU A 56 10.66 -5.43 -5.31
CA GLU A 56 9.83 -4.93 -4.22
C GLU A 56 10.50 -5.00 -2.86
N ASP A 57 10.23 -3.98 -2.04
CA ASP A 57 10.53 -4.03 -0.61
C ASP A 57 9.27 -4.45 0.12
N ILE A 58 9.41 -5.46 0.95
CA ILE A 58 8.33 -5.97 1.79
C ILE A 58 8.40 -5.19 3.10
N CYS A 59 7.41 -4.35 3.33
CA CYS A 59 7.30 -3.56 4.55
C CYS A 59 6.16 -4.07 5.43
N ALA A 60 6.14 -3.66 6.70
CA ALA A 60 5.04 -4.00 7.59
C ALA A 60 4.63 -2.87 8.53
N ILE A 61 3.34 -2.84 8.85
CA ILE A 61 2.72 -1.95 9.83
C ILE A 61 1.81 -2.75 10.78
N GLY A 62 1.75 -2.34 12.04
CA GLY A 62 0.94 -3.01 13.05
C GLY A 62 1.66 -4.20 13.69
N SER A 63 0.90 -5.04 14.39
CA SER A 63 1.48 -6.13 15.21
C SER A 63 0.52 -7.31 15.36
N GLY A 64 1.08 -8.47 15.67
CA GLY A 64 0.29 -9.69 15.92
C GLY A 64 -0.64 -10.03 14.76
N PRO A 65 -1.89 -10.45 15.02
CA PRO A 65 -2.87 -10.78 13.99
C PRO A 65 -3.28 -9.62 13.07
N PHE A 66 -2.94 -8.37 13.42
CA PHE A 66 -3.24 -7.17 12.64
C PHE A 66 -1.99 -6.57 11.99
N LYS A 67 -0.86 -7.30 11.95
CA LYS A 67 0.30 -6.89 11.16
C LYS A 67 -0.08 -6.99 9.68
N VAL A 68 0.01 -5.87 8.96
CA VAL A 68 -0.29 -5.74 7.54
C VAL A 68 1.01 -5.59 6.77
N GLU A 69 1.16 -6.39 5.71
CA GLU A 69 2.25 -6.28 4.75
C GLU A 69 1.97 -5.16 3.74
N VAL A 70 3.00 -4.39 3.40
CA VAL A 70 2.94 -3.29 2.43
C VAL A 70 4.09 -3.45 1.46
N ASP A 71 3.79 -3.92 0.25
CA ASP A 71 4.79 -4.16 -0.78
C ASP A 71 5.00 -2.89 -1.61
N LEU A 72 6.23 -2.39 -1.61
CA LEU A 72 6.64 -1.22 -2.37
C LEU A 72 7.31 -1.69 -3.67
N MET A 73 6.56 -1.70 -4.75
CA MET A 73 6.98 -2.30 -6.03
C MET A 73 7.52 -1.27 -7.02
N GLN A 74 8.60 -1.62 -7.71
CA GLN A 74 8.99 -1.00 -8.98
C GLN A 74 9.17 -2.07 -10.07
N PRO A 75 8.99 -1.73 -11.36
CA PRO A 75 9.29 -2.65 -12.43
C PRO A 75 10.81 -2.82 -12.60
N ILE A 76 11.26 -4.05 -12.89
CA ILE A 76 12.66 -4.29 -13.30
C ILE A 76 12.93 -3.64 -14.66
N ASP A 77 11.96 -3.79 -15.57
CA ASP A 77 11.97 -3.20 -16.90
C ASP A 77 10.67 -2.41 -17.11
N PRO A 78 10.73 -1.06 -17.18
CA PRO A 78 9.55 -0.21 -17.32
C PRO A 78 8.70 -0.49 -18.56
N GLU A 79 9.27 -1.12 -19.60
CA GLU A 79 8.61 -1.40 -20.86
C GLU A 79 8.00 -2.82 -20.92
N LYS A 80 8.25 -3.66 -19.91
CA LYS A 80 7.71 -5.02 -19.84
C LYS A 80 6.41 -5.11 -19.05
N LYS A 81 5.70 -6.22 -19.25
CA LYS A 81 4.54 -6.63 -18.46
C LYS A 81 4.93 -7.80 -17.55
N PRO A 82 4.30 -7.92 -16.36
CA PRO A 82 3.32 -7.02 -15.75
C PRO A 82 3.82 -5.58 -15.48
N ALA A 83 2.92 -4.60 -15.54
CA ALA A 83 3.23 -3.18 -15.29
C ALA A 83 2.84 -2.81 -13.85
N VAL A 84 3.61 -3.31 -12.88
CA VAL A 84 3.33 -3.17 -11.43
C VAL A 84 3.15 -1.72 -10.98
N GLN A 85 3.80 -0.77 -11.65
CA GLN A 85 3.69 0.68 -11.44
C GLN A 85 2.36 1.30 -11.87
N GLN A 86 1.51 0.59 -12.61
CA GLN A 86 0.21 1.06 -13.09
C GLN A 86 -0.97 0.37 -12.38
N THR A 87 -0.72 -0.26 -11.23
CA THR A 87 -1.75 -1.00 -10.49
C THR A 87 -2.85 -0.05 -9.98
N PRO A 88 -4.14 -0.32 -10.24
CA PRO A 88 -5.22 0.55 -9.82
C PRO A 88 -5.45 0.46 -8.29
N LEU A 89 -5.06 1.51 -7.58
CA LEU A 89 -5.41 1.75 -6.18
C LEU A 89 -5.70 3.25 -6.01
N ASN A 90 -6.83 3.61 -5.41
CA ASN A 90 -7.24 5.01 -5.30
C ASN A 90 -6.78 5.64 -3.97
N HIS A 91 -6.99 4.96 -2.86
CA HIS A 91 -6.55 5.40 -1.53
C HIS A 91 -6.33 4.21 -0.60
N VAL A 92 -5.49 4.42 0.40
CA VAL A 92 -5.36 3.59 1.60
C VAL A 92 -5.40 4.53 2.80
N GLY A 93 -6.19 4.17 3.81
CA GLY A 93 -6.27 4.92 5.07
C GLY A 93 -5.32 4.33 6.10
N LEU A 94 -4.59 5.20 6.80
CA LEU A 94 -3.75 4.84 7.95
C LEU A 94 -4.36 5.43 9.22
N TRP A 95 -4.34 4.66 10.30
CA TRP A 95 -4.67 5.18 11.62
C TRP A 95 -3.47 5.92 12.18
N ILE A 96 -3.66 7.20 12.50
CA ILE A 96 -2.65 8.08 13.10
C ILE A 96 -3.18 8.50 14.47
N ASP A 97 -2.34 8.40 15.50
CA ASP A 97 -2.66 8.75 16.88
C ASP A 97 -2.81 10.26 17.08
N ASP A 98 -1.85 11.05 16.61
CA ASP A 98 -1.87 12.51 16.57
C ASP A 98 -1.86 12.99 15.11
N LEU A 99 -3.04 12.96 14.49
CA LEU A 99 -3.21 13.36 13.10
C LEU A 99 -2.78 14.82 12.84
N PRO A 100 -3.12 15.83 13.68
CA PRO A 100 -2.64 17.20 13.50
C PRO A 100 -1.11 17.30 13.48
N ALA A 101 -0.41 16.69 14.45
CA ALA A 101 1.05 16.73 14.49
C ALA A 101 1.69 16.04 13.27
N ALA A 102 1.12 14.91 12.82
CA ALA A 102 1.58 14.23 11.62
C ALA A 102 1.42 15.10 10.37
N VAL A 103 0.28 15.77 10.21
CA VAL A 103 0.04 16.69 9.08
C VAL A 103 1.06 17.84 9.09
N ASP A 104 1.28 18.49 10.23
CA ASP A 104 2.24 19.58 10.35
C ASP A 104 3.67 19.14 10.01
N TRP A 105 4.10 17.99 10.52
CA TRP A 105 5.45 17.46 10.29
C TRP A 105 5.67 17.00 8.86
N LEU A 106 4.70 16.28 8.27
CA LEU A 106 4.77 15.81 6.89
C LEU A 106 4.70 16.98 5.89
N THR A 107 3.94 18.04 6.22
CA THR A 107 3.88 19.27 5.43
C THR A 107 5.26 19.95 5.34
N GLN A 108 5.99 20.03 6.46
CA GLN A 108 7.38 20.53 6.49
C GLN A 108 8.34 19.69 5.65
N LYS A 109 8.00 18.44 5.38
CA LYS A 109 8.75 17.52 4.50
C LYS A 109 8.28 17.51 3.05
N GLY A 110 7.35 18.39 2.68
CA GLY A 110 6.88 18.56 1.31
C GLY A 110 5.78 17.57 0.89
N VAL A 111 5.18 16.84 1.83
CA VAL A 111 3.97 16.06 1.56
C VAL A 111 2.82 17.01 1.25
N ARG A 112 2.09 16.72 0.17
CA ARG A 112 0.91 17.49 -0.25
C ARG A 112 -0.34 16.80 0.28
N PHE A 113 -1.10 17.52 1.09
CA PHE A 113 -2.41 17.08 1.57
C PHE A 113 -3.51 17.62 0.66
N ALA A 114 -4.59 16.83 0.52
CA ALA A 114 -5.81 17.33 -0.11
C ALA A 114 -6.44 18.44 0.77
N PRO A 115 -7.15 19.41 0.18
CA PRO A 115 -7.83 20.47 0.92
C PRO A 115 -8.87 19.97 1.92
#